data_AF-A0A7C7G8Y5-F1
#
_entry.id   AF-A0A7C7G8Y5-F1
#
_cell.length_a   1.000
_cell.length_b   1.000
_cell.length_c   1.000
_cell.angle_alpha   90.00
_cell.angle_beta   90.00
_cell.angle_gamma   90.00
#
_symmetry.space_group_name_H-M   'P 1'
#
loop_
_entity.id
_entity.type
_entity.pdbx_description
1 polymer ?
#
loop_
_entity_poly.entity_id
_entity_poly.type
_entity_poly.pdbx_seq_one_letter_code
_entity_poly.pdbx_strand_id
1 'polypeptide(L)' 'MMKNLFLSAFIIASSGYTLLAQSLYDQTLITEIEMFFSQPDWDAQLDALYAIDSGDRIIADSVIIT' A
#
# COMPACT_ATOMS: atom_id res chain seq x y z
N MET A 1 24.31 -28.94 -25.82
CA MET A 1 23.50 -29.47 -24.69
C MET A 1 23.50 -28.51 -23.48
N MET A 2 24.65 -27.99 -23.02
CA MET A 2 24.74 -27.02 -21.90
C MET A 2 23.93 -25.72 -22.07
N LYS A 3 23.79 -25.19 -23.29
CA LYS A 3 23.02 -23.96 -23.55
C LYS A 3 21.54 -24.09 -23.15
N ASN A 4 20.98 -25.30 -23.33
CA ASN A 4 19.59 -25.59 -22.96
C ASN A 4 19.45 -25.74 -21.44
N LEU A 5 20.53 -26.13 -20.75
CA LEU A 5 20.60 -26.23 -19.28
C LEU A 5 20.61 -24.84 -18.63
N PHE A 6 21.38 -23.89 -19.19
CA PHE A 6 21.37 -22.50 -18.74
C PHE A 6 20.01 -21.83 -18.92
N LEU A 7 19.37 -22.07 -20.06
CA LEU A 7 18.05 -21.49 -20.35
C LEU A 7 16.97 -22.03 -19.40
N SER A 8 17.01 -23.33 -19.09
CA SER A 8 16.06 -23.94 -18.15
C SER A 8 16.30 -23.46 -16.71
N ALA A 9 17.55 -23.33 -16.28
CA ALA A 9 17.88 -22.73 -14.97
C ALA A 9 17.39 -21.28 -14.84
N PHE A 10 17.51 -20.48 -15.91
CA PHE A 10 17.03 -19.10 -15.95
C PHE A 10 15.51 -19.00 -15.84
N ILE A 11 14.77 -19.87 -16.55
CA ILE A 11 13.30 -19.90 -16.49
C ILE A 11 12.83 -20.25 -15.07
N ILE A 12 13.42 -21.28 -14.44
CA ILE A 12 13.06 -21.71 -13.08
C ILE A 12 13.34 -20.61 -12.04
N ALA A 13 14.48 -19.91 -12.16
CA ALA A 13 14.80 -18.78 -11.28
C ALA A 13 13.82 -17.61 -11.45
N SER A 14 13.32 -17.38 -12.67
CA SER A 14 12.37 -16.30 -12.96
C SER A 14 10.91 -16.59 -12.55
N SER A 15 10.53 -17.85 -12.34
CA SER A 15 9.18 -18.20 -11.89
C SER A 15 8.94 -18.00 -10.39
N GLY A 16 9.97 -17.67 -9.60
CA GLY A 16 9.87 -17.52 -8.14
C GLY A 16 9.24 -16.21 -7.66
N TYR A 17 9.07 -15.21 -8.52
CA TYR A 17 8.66 -13.86 -8.09
C TYR A 17 7.19 -13.76 -7.63
N THR A 18 6.31 -14.68 -8.06
CA THR A 18 4.90 -14.68 -7.64
C THR A 18 4.68 -15.28 -6.25
N LEU A 19 5.61 -16.10 -5.75
CA LEU A 19 5.52 -16.74 -4.42
C LEU A 19 5.95 -15.81 -3.28
N LEU A 20 6.61 -14.69 -3.59
CA LEU A 20 7.05 -13.69 -2.60
C LEU A 20 6.19 -12.42 -2.60
N ALA A 21 5.15 -12.36 -3.44
CA ALA A 21 4.18 -11.29 -3.39
C ALA A 21 3.29 -11.48 -2.15
N GLN A 22 3.49 -10.65 -1.13
CA GLN A 22 2.62 -10.62 0.03
C GLN A 22 1.24 -10.12 -0.41
N SER A 23 0.18 -10.79 0.04
CA SER A 23 -1.19 -10.27 -0.06
C SER A 23 -1.30 -9.07 0.89
N LEU A 24 -0.96 -7.87 0.40
CA LEU A 24 -1.03 -6.63 1.19
C LEU A 24 -2.48 -6.19 1.46
N TYR A 25 -3.43 -6.73 0.70
CA TYR A 25 -4.84 -6.37 0.78
C TYR A 25 -5.70 -7.61 0.57
N ASP A 26 -6.33 -8.09 1.64
CA ASP A 26 -7.31 -9.17 1.59
C ASP A 26 -8.69 -8.57 1.33
N GLN A 27 -9.21 -8.73 0.11
CA GLN A 27 -10.53 -8.23 -0.27
C GLN A 27 -11.69 -8.93 0.47
N THR A 28 -11.41 -10.03 1.18
CA THR A 28 -12.39 -10.77 1.98
C THR A 28 -12.42 -10.33 3.44
N LEU A 29 -11.46 -9.51 3.87
CA LEU A 29 -11.40 -8.93 5.21
C LEU A 29 -11.76 -7.44 5.14
N ILE A 30 -12.56 -7.00 6.11
CA ILE A 30 -12.76 -5.57 6.34
C ILE A 30 -11.60 -5.12 7.21
N THR A 31 -10.76 -4.23 6.68
CA THR A 31 -9.74 -3.54 7.47
C THR A 31 -10.34 -2.26 8.03
N GLU A 32 -10.34 -2.14 9.35
CA GLU A 32 -10.74 -0.91 10.03
C GLU A 32 -9.51 -0.01 10.19
N ILE A 33 -9.65 1.26 9.82
CA ILE A 33 -8.60 2.27 9.93
C ILE A 33 -9.13 3.41 10.78
N GLU A 34 -8.55 3.59 11.97
CA GLU A 34 -8.87 4.70 12.85
C GLU A 34 -7.73 5.73 12.82
N MET A 35 -8.06 7.00 12.61
CA MET A 35 -7.09 8.10 12.55
C MET A 35 -7.41 9.14 13.61
N PHE A 36 -6.38 9.61 14.32
CA PHE A 36 -6.52 10.59 15.40
C PHE A 36 -5.78 11.88 15.05
N PHE A 37 -6.45 13.01 15.26
CA PHE A 37 -5.93 14.34 14.99
C PHE A 37 -6.14 15.24 16.20
N SER A 38 -5.10 15.99 16.55
CA SER A 38 -5.09 17.00 17.61
C SER A 38 -5.67 18.33 17.13
N GLN A 39 -5.72 18.54 15.82
CA GLN A 39 -6.36 19.69 15.20
C GLN A 39 -7.88 19.55 15.38
N PRO A 40 -8.55 20.50 16.05
CA PRO A 40 -9.98 20.38 16.36
C PRO A 40 -10.89 20.42 15.11
N ASP A 41 -10.39 20.98 14.02
CA ASP A 41 -11.06 21.21 12.75
C ASP A 41 -10.45 20.37 11.61
N TRP A 42 -9.80 19.26 11.94
CA TRP A 42 -9.12 18.37 10.98
C TRP A 42 -10.01 17.98 9.79
N ASP A 43 -11.30 17.76 10.04
CA ASP A 43 -12.30 17.39 9.02
C ASP A 43 -12.50 18.53 8.00
N ALA A 44 -12.74 19.74 8.49
CA ALA A 44 -12.89 20.91 7.64
C ALA A 44 -11.59 21.27 6.89
N GLN A 45 -10.43 21.02 7.50
CA GLN A 45 -9.14 21.22 6.83
C GLN A 45 -8.94 20.22 5.69
N LEU A 46 -9.32 18.95 5.85
CA LEU A 46 -9.27 17.96 4.76
C LEU A 46 -10.16 18.38 3.59
N ASP A 47 -11.39 18.80 3.87
CA ASP A 47 -12.33 19.26 2.85
C ASP A 47 -11.77 20.46 2.07
N ALA A 48 -11.20 21.43 2.80
CA ALA A 48 -10.60 22.60 2.18
C ALA A 48 -9.41 22.23 1.28
N LEU A 49 -8.52 21.35 1.74
CA LEU A 49 -7.36 20.89 0.97
C LEU A 49 -7.76 20.10 -0.28
N TYR A 50 -8.80 19.28 -0.19
CA TYR A 50 -9.34 18.56 -1.34
C TYR A 50 -9.95 19.53 -2.36
N ALA A 51 -10.72 20.52 -1.92
CA ALA A 51 -11.40 21.47 -2.79
C ALA A 51 -10.45 22.36 -3.62
N ILE A 52 -9.27 22.68 -3.07
CA ILE A 52 -8.28 23.53 -3.75
C ILE A 52 -7.31 22.76 -4.64
N ASP A 53 -7.34 21.41 -4.60
CA ASP A 53 -6.45 20.51 -5.36
C ASP A 53 -4.95 20.88 -5.26
N SER A 54 -4.51 21.37 -4.10
CA SER A 54 -3.12 21.84 -3.93
C SER A 54 -2.11 20.71 -3.80
N GLY A 55 -2.57 19.49 -3.50
CA GLY A 55 -1.70 18.37 -3.14
C GLY A 55 -1.23 18.39 -1.68
N ASP A 56 -1.54 19.43 -0.91
CA ASP A 56 -1.22 19.49 0.52
C ASP A 56 -2.06 18.50 1.33
N ARG A 57 -1.54 18.09 2.49
CA ARG A 57 -2.16 17.08 3.37
C ARG A 57 -2.01 17.49 4.83
N ILE A 58 -2.99 17.16 5.65
CA ILE A 58 -2.82 17.12 7.10
C ILE A 58 -2.24 15.76 7.52
N ILE A 59 -1.49 15.73 8.62
CA ILE A 59 -0.85 14.53 9.14
C ILE A 59 -1.57 14.13 10.44
N ALA A 60 -2.00 12.86 10.52
CA ALA A 60 -2.58 12.30 11.74
C ALA A 60 -1.51 12.11 12.82
N ASP A 61 -1.88 12.31 14.07
CA ASP A 61 -1.00 12.05 15.22
C ASP A 61 -0.79 10.55 15.42
N SER A 62 -1.81 9.76 15.14
CA SER A 62 -1.73 8.31 15.15
C SER A 62 -2.72 7.66 14.19
N VAL A 63 -2.36 6.44 13.74
CA VAL A 63 -3.18 5.59 12.89
C VAL A 63 -3.19 4.19 13.47
N ILE A 64 -4.38 3.64 13.68
CA ILE A 64 -4.60 2.26 14.13
C ILE A 64 -5.23 1.49 12.97
N ILE A 65 -4.72 0.29 12.70
CA ILE A 65 -5.20 -0.60 11.64
C ILE A 65 -5.53 -1.94 12.29
N THR A 66 -6.79 -2.38 12.19
CA THR A 66 -7.31 -3.63 12.80
C THR A 66 -8.04 -4.51 11.80
#